data_AF-A0A163MGW1-F1
#
_entry.id   AF-A0A163MGW1-F1
#
_cell.length_a   1.000
_cell.length_b   1.000
_cell.length_c   1.000
_cell.angle_alpha   90.00
_cell.angle_beta   90.00
_cell.angle_gamma   90.00
#
_symmetry.space_group_name_H-M   'P 1'
#
loop_
_entity.id
_entity.type
_entity.pdbx_description
1 polymer ?
#
loop_
_entity_poly.entity_id
_entity_poly.type
_entity_poly.pdbx_seq_one_letter_code
_entity_poly.pdbx_strand_id
1 'polypeptide(L)'
;METMTTSHSLRSTSINPANLIELELLSQIVTQKQSANDIRGSIPYLAKMAQIIDNQRLETTVAASSPQQQQLQQQQHTLRLLQADAHRQLGQAYMKIGQYIQAEASLTITIQRLESLLKDDNAATSHSIIVNQLIEGYDLLKECFELLGKPHMVQGMENRKRKYTTPAPAPTQATASKDKSSP
;
A
#
# COMPACT_ATOMS: atom_id res chain seq x y z
N MET A 1 24.73 38.05 25.06
CA MET A 1 23.26 38.08 24.87
C MET A 1 22.96 37.29 23.62
N GLU A 2 22.32 36.14 23.80
CA GLU A 2 22.09 35.12 22.77
C GLU A 2 21.08 35.56 21.72
N THR A 3 21.34 35.16 20.48
CA THR A 3 20.54 35.39 19.28
C THR A 3 19.30 34.49 19.28
N MET A 4 18.10 35.07 19.38
CA MET A 4 16.85 34.36 19.09
C MET A 4 16.54 34.43 17.59
N THR A 5 17.03 33.46 16.83
CA THR A 5 16.51 33.17 15.48
C THR A 5 15.17 32.44 15.63
N THR A 6 14.07 33.16 15.42
CA THR A 6 12.74 32.56 15.29
C THR A 6 12.70 31.71 14.01
N SER A 7 12.75 30.40 14.18
CA SER A 7 12.55 29.42 13.12
C SER A 7 11.13 29.57 12.57
N HIS A 8 11.00 30.16 11.38
CA HIS A 8 9.76 30.18 10.62
C HIS A 8 9.35 28.75 10.27
N SER A 9 8.44 28.20 11.07
CA SER A 9 7.81 26.91 10.77
C SER A 9 6.69 27.17 9.76
N LEU A 10 7.00 27.00 8.48
CA LEU A 10 5.99 26.93 7.40
C LEU A 10 5.25 25.59 7.51
N ARG A 11 4.34 25.51 8.50
CA ARG A 11 3.49 24.35 8.78
C ARG A 11 2.29 24.39 7.85
N SER A 12 2.32 23.58 6.79
CA SER A 12 1.18 23.41 5.88
C SER A 12 0.33 22.23 6.35
N THR A 13 -0.96 22.47 6.60
CA THR A 13 -2.00 21.48 6.91
C THR A 13 -2.43 20.66 5.67
N SER A 14 -1.64 20.67 4.61
CA SER A 14 -1.96 20.05 3.32
C SER A 14 -0.70 19.43 2.70
N ILE A 15 -0.90 18.50 1.75
CA ILE A 15 0.17 18.01 0.89
C ILE A 15 0.91 19.23 0.29
N ASN A 16 2.23 19.26 0.41
CA ASN A 16 3.04 20.38 -0.08
C ASN A 16 2.86 20.52 -1.61
N PRO A 17 2.37 21.67 -2.13
CA PRO A 17 2.11 21.83 -3.55
C PRO A 17 3.37 21.71 -4.41
N ALA A 18 4.55 22.06 -3.88
CA ALA A 18 5.82 21.85 -4.58
C ALA A 18 6.10 20.36 -4.80
N ASN A 19 5.77 19.51 -3.83
CA ASN A 19 5.91 18.06 -3.95
C ASN A 19 4.95 17.50 -5.00
N LEU A 20 3.76 18.09 -5.19
CA LEU A 20 2.82 17.64 -6.23
C LEU A 20 3.36 17.89 -7.63
N ILE A 21 3.94 19.08 -7.87
CA ILE A 21 4.58 19.41 -9.16
C ILE A 21 5.77 18.49 -9.41
N GLU A 22 6.60 18.25 -8.39
CA GLU A 22 7.74 17.33 -8.49
C GLU A 22 7.28 15.90 -8.82
N LEU A 23 6.24 15.39 -8.13
CA LEU A 23 5.69 14.06 -8.39
C LEU A 23 5.11 13.93 -9.79
N GLU A 24 4.46 14.97 -10.32
CA GLU A 24 3.94 14.98 -11.68
C GLU A 24 5.07 14.89 -12.72
N LEU A 25 6.12 15.71 -12.57
CA LEU A 25 7.29 15.65 -13.44
C LEU A 25 7.98 14.28 -13.39
N LEU A 26 8.18 13.74 -12.19
CA LEU A 26 8.78 12.42 -12.01
C LEU A 26 7.94 11.32 -12.67
N SER A 27 6.61 11.38 -12.54
CA SER A 27 5.70 10.42 -13.18
C SER A 27 5.79 10.45 -14.72
N GLN A 28 5.90 11.65 -15.31
CA GLN A 28 6.11 11.80 -16.75
C GLN A 28 7.44 11.19 -17.19
N ILE A 29 8.53 11.43 -16.45
CA ILE A 29 9.85 10.85 -16.74
C ILE A 29 9.81 9.32 -16.63
N VAL A 30 9.19 8.78 -15.58
CA VAL A 30 9.02 7.33 -15.42
C VAL A 30 8.27 6.74 -16.61
N THR A 31 7.18 7.37 -17.02
CA THR A 31 6.36 6.93 -18.16
C THR A 31 7.17 6.93 -19.45
N GLN A 32 7.90 8.02 -19.73
CA GLN A 32 8.78 8.14 -20.88
C GLN A 32 9.84 7.03 -20.88
N LYS A 33 10.53 6.83 -19.75
CA LYS A 33 11.56 5.80 -19.60
C LYS A 33 11.02 4.39 -19.80
N GLN A 34 9.88 4.07 -19.19
CA GLN A 34 9.28 2.74 -19.32
C GLN A 34 8.73 2.48 -20.73
N SER A 35 8.17 3.50 -21.39
CA SER A 35 7.74 3.39 -22.80
C SER A 35 8.90 3.16 -23.76
N ALA A 36 10.09 3.66 -23.42
CA ALA A 36 11.34 3.40 -24.13
C ALA A 36 12.01 2.06 -23.73
N ASN A 37 11.32 1.23 -22.93
CA ASN A 37 11.83 -0.01 -22.33
C ASN A 37 13.08 0.17 -21.44
N ASP A 38 13.38 1.40 -21.02
CA ASP A 38 14.44 1.74 -20.08
C ASP A 38 13.93 1.64 -18.63
N ILE A 39 13.58 0.42 -18.22
CA ILE A 39 13.04 0.16 -16.87
C ILE A 39 14.10 0.53 -15.82
N ARG A 40 15.37 0.16 -16.04
CA ARG A 40 16.47 0.46 -15.13
C ARG A 40 16.64 1.97 -14.93
N GLY A 41 16.55 2.75 -16.01
CA GLY A 41 16.62 4.21 -15.96
C GLY A 41 15.41 4.87 -15.27
N SER A 42 14.26 4.18 -15.16
CA SER A 42 13.09 4.69 -14.43
C SER A 42 13.19 4.57 -12.90
N ILE A 43 14.01 3.65 -12.39
CA ILE A 43 14.08 3.32 -10.96
C ILE A 43 14.48 4.49 -10.05
N PRO A 44 15.49 5.32 -10.39
CA PRO A 44 15.85 6.47 -9.54
C PRO A 44 14.69 7.45 -9.35
N TYR A 45 13.85 7.61 -10.38
CA TYR A 45 12.69 8.50 -10.34
C TYR A 45 11.56 7.88 -9.52
N LEU A 46 11.30 6.58 -9.66
CA LEU A 46 10.36 5.85 -8.79
C LEU A 46 10.78 5.90 -7.31
N ALA A 47 12.07 5.71 -7.03
CA ALA A 47 12.61 5.79 -5.68
C ALA A 47 12.45 7.21 -5.09
N LYS A 48 12.69 8.24 -5.90
CA LYS A 48 12.47 9.64 -5.50
C LYS A 48 10.98 9.91 -5.22
N MET A 49 10.07 9.41 -6.06
CA MET A 49 8.62 9.53 -5.82
C MET A 49 8.24 8.89 -4.49
N ALA A 50 8.65 7.64 -4.24
CA ALA A 50 8.40 6.95 -2.98
C ALA A 50 8.94 7.75 -1.78
N GLN A 51 10.16 8.28 -1.88
CA GLN A 51 10.76 9.13 -0.83
C GLN A 51 9.94 10.40 -0.56
N ILE A 52 9.49 11.11 -1.60
CA ILE A 52 8.67 12.32 -1.43
C ILE A 52 7.37 11.99 -0.72
N ILE A 53 6.71 10.91 -1.13
CA ILE A 53 5.41 10.47 -0.60
C ILE A 53 5.56 10.00 0.85
N ASP A 54 6.60 9.22 1.17
CA ASP A 54 6.87 8.74 2.53
C ASP A 54 7.18 9.89 3.51
N ASN A 55 7.78 10.97 3.01
CA ASN A 55 8.09 12.15 3.80
C ASN A 55 6.90 13.10 3.98
N GLN A 56 5.75 12.86 3.33
CA GLN A 56 4.56 13.67 3.56
C GLN A 56 4.01 13.40 4.96
N ARG A 57 3.92 14.47 5.76
CA ARG A 57 3.31 14.45 7.09
C ARG A 57 2.02 15.24 7.06
N LEU A 58 0.93 14.61 7.47
CA LEU A 58 -0.34 15.28 7.73
C LEU A 58 -0.39 15.63 9.22
N GLU A 59 -0.63 16.90 9.54
CA GLU A 59 -0.71 17.34 10.94
C GLU A 59 -2.01 16.84 11.58
N THR A 60 -1.89 16.11 12.69
CA THR A 60 -3.01 15.79 13.58
C THR A 60 -3.22 16.93 14.56
N THR A 61 -4.01 17.94 14.17
CA THR A 61 -4.50 18.92 15.15
C THR A 61 -5.45 18.23 16.13
N VAL A 62 -5.04 18.14 17.39
CA VAL A 62 -5.72 17.45 18.51
C VAL A 62 -7.07 18.09 18.90
N ALA A 63 -7.47 19.17 18.23
CA ALA A 63 -8.69 19.93 18.50
C ALA A 63 -9.57 20.12 17.25
N ALA A 64 -9.56 19.16 16.32
CA ALA A 64 -10.38 19.23 15.12
C ALA A 64 -11.87 18.97 15.45
N SER A 65 -12.73 19.90 15.05
CA SER A 65 -14.18 19.69 15.01
C SER A 65 -14.54 18.47 14.15
N SER A 66 -15.68 17.80 14.40
CA SER A 66 -16.05 16.53 13.73
C SER A 66 -15.93 16.52 12.19
N PRO A 67 -16.20 17.61 11.44
CA PRO A 67 -16.01 17.61 9.98
C PRO A 67 -14.53 17.66 9.56
N GLN A 68 -13.70 18.40 10.29
CA GLN A 68 -12.26 18.48 10.02
C GLN A 68 -11.55 17.17 10.34
N GLN A 69 -12.01 16.46 11.36
CA GLN A 69 -11.47 15.15 11.72
C GLN A 69 -11.74 14.10 10.62
N GLN A 70 -12.94 14.12 10.03
CA GLN A 70 -13.29 13.25 8.91
C GLN A 70 -12.47 13.57 7.65
N GLN A 71 -12.28 14.86 7.34
CA GLN A 71 -11.44 15.28 6.21
C GLN A 71 -9.97 14.86 6.40
N LEU A 72 -9.42 15.02 7.60
CA LEU A 72 -8.06 14.59 7.92
C LEU A 72 -7.90 13.08 7.79
N GLN A 73 -8.88 12.31 8.28
CA GLN A 73 -8.87 10.85 8.15
C GLN A 73 -8.91 10.42 6.67
N GLN A 74 -9.69 11.10 5.84
CA GLN A 74 -9.73 10.85 4.40
C GLN A 74 -8.38 11.17 3.72
N GLN A 75 -7.75 12.30 4.08
CA GLN A 75 -6.43 12.64 3.56
C GLN A 75 -5.36 11.62 3.97
N GLN A 76 -5.40 11.15 5.22
CA GLN A 76 -4.51 10.10 5.71
C GLN A 76 -4.73 8.79 4.96
N HIS A 77 -5.98 8.41 4.72
CA HIS A 77 -6.32 7.25 3.93
C HIS A 77 -5.74 7.34 2.49
N THR A 78 -5.97 8.47 1.81
CA THR A 78 -5.41 8.72 0.47
C THR A 78 -3.89 8.68 0.46
N LEU A 79 -3.23 9.27 1.45
CA LEU A 79 -1.77 9.26 1.53
C LEU A 79 -1.21 7.83 1.67
N ARG A 80 -1.82 7.00 2.52
CA ARG A 80 -1.38 5.60 2.71
C ARG A 80 -1.58 4.76 1.44
N LEU A 81 -2.65 5.00 0.68
CA LEU A 81 -2.84 4.37 -0.63
C LEU A 81 -1.74 4.78 -1.61
N LEU A 82 -1.41 6.07 -1.65
CA LEU A 82 -0.35 6.59 -2.51
C LEU A 82 1.03 6.01 -2.13
N GLN A 83 1.30 5.86 -0.83
CA GLN A 83 2.50 5.18 -0.33
C GLN A 83 2.56 3.72 -0.81
N ALA A 84 1.46 2.97 -0.64
CA ALA A 84 1.41 1.59 -1.09
C ALA A 84 1.65 1.47 -2.60
N ASP A 85 1.02 2.33 -3.41
CA ASP A 85 1.17 2.29 -4.86
C ASP A 85 2.58 2.66 -5.32
N ALA A 86 3.21 3.68 -4.73
CA ALA A 86 4.58 4.06 -5.08
C ALA A 86 5.58 2.93 -4.81
N HIS A 87 5.46 2.25 -3.67
CA HIS A 87 6.29 1.10 -3.33
C HIS A 87 5.99 -0.12 -4.22
N ARG A 88 4.74 -0.31 -4.64
CA ARG A 88 4.36 -1.36 -5.59
C ARG A 88 5.02 -1.14 -6.95
N GLN A 89 4.92 0.07 -7.50
CA GLN A 89 5.53 0.42 -8.79
C GLN A 89 7.06 0.25 -8.74
N LEU A 90 7.69 0.70 -7.65
CA LEU A 90 9.13 0.54 -7.43
C LEU A 90 9.51 -0.96 -7.34
N GLY A 91 8.76 -1.75 -6.58
CA GLY A 91 8.97 -3.19 -6.45
C GLY A 91 8.85 -3.93 -7.79
N GLN A 92 7.86 -3.60 -8.60
CA GLN A 92 7.68 -4.16 -9.95
C GLN A 92 8.83 -3.77 -10.89
N ALA A 93 9.33 -2.53 -10.82
CA ALA A 93 10.48 -2.12 -11.62
C ALA A 93 11.74 -2.90 -11.23
N TYR A 94 11.97 -3.15 -9.93
CA TYR A 94 13.06 -3.99 -9.46
C TYR A 94 12.93 -5.46 -9.90
N MET A 95 11.72 -6.04 -9.85
CA MET A 95 11.45 -7.38 -10.38
C MET A 95 11.86 -7.51 -11.85
N LYS A 96 11.42 -6.56 -12.69
CA LYS A 96 11.70 -6.56 -14.14
C LYS A 96 13.19 -6.54 -14.50
N ILE A 97 14.04 -6.01 -13.62
CA ILE A 97 15.49 -5.94 -13.84
C ILE A 97 16.28 -6.98 -13.05
N GLY A 98 15.61 -7.94 -12.39
CA GLY A 98 16.22 -9.01 -11.62
C GLY A 98 16.77 -8.60 -10.24
N GLN A 99 16.38 -7.44 -9.72
CA GLN A 99 16.81 -6.95 -8.40
C GLN A 99 15.85 -7.40 -7.30
N TYR A 100 15.81 -8.71 -7.06
CA TYR A 100 14.77 -9.32 -6.22
C TYR A 100 14.83 -8.94 -4.74
N ILE A 101 16.01 -8.62 -4.19
CA ILE A 101 16.11 -8.17 -2.78
C ILE A 101 15.47 -6.79 -2.61
N GLN A 102 15.71 -5.86 -3.54
CA GLN A 102 15.09 -4.54 -3.52
C GLN A 102 13.58 -4.62 -3.80
N ALA A 103 13.17 -5.54 -4.68
CA ALA A 103 11.77 -5.84 -4.93
C ALA A 103 11.07 -6.36 -3.66
N GLU A 104 11.64 -7.35 -2.98
CA GLU A 104 11.13 -7.90 -1.71
C GLU A 104 10.87 -6.79 -0.68
N ALA A 105 11.85 -5.90 -0.49
CA ALA A 105 11.73 -4.80 0.46
C ALA A 105 10.55 -3.86 0.12
N SER A 106 10.45 -3.45 -1.15
CA SER A 106 9.42 -2.51 -1.62
C SER A 106 8.01 -3.13 -1.58
N LEU A 107 7.89 -4.39 -2.02
CA LEU A 107 6.61 -5.12 -2.00
C LEU A 107 6.15 -5.45 -0.57
N THR A 108 7.08 -5.68 0.35
CA THR A 108 6.76 -5.86 1.77
C THR A 108 6.13 -4.59 2.36
N ILE A 109 6.68 -3.41 2.05
CA ILE A 109 6.11 -2.13 2.49
C ILE A 109 4.69 -1.95 1.90
N THR A 110 4.51 -2.28 0.62
CA THR A 110 3.20 -2.24 -0.05
C THR A 110 2.14 -3.03 0.72
N ILE A 111 2.42 -4.30 1.03
CA ILE A 111 1.48 -5.17 1.76
C ILE A 111 1.22 -4.64 3.16
N GLN A 112 2.26 -4.22 3.88
CA GLN A 112 2.10 -3.67 5.24
C GLN A 112 1.17 -2.44 5.27
N ARG A 113 1.29 -1.54 4.28
CA ARG A 113 0.44 -0.35 4.18
C ARG A 113 -1.02 -0.71 3.85
N LEU A 114 -1.24 -1.61 2.90
CA LEU A 114 -2.58 -2.07 2.53
C LEU A 114 -3.27 -2.84 3.66
N GLU A 115 -2.55 -3.69 4.39
CA GLU A 115 -3.10 -4.36 5.57
C GLU A 115 -3.43 -3.40 6.71
N SER A 116 -2.61 -2.38 6.93
CA SER A 116 -2.90 -1.34 7.91
C SER A 116 -4.14 -0.54 7.54
N LEU A 117 -4.38 -0.30 6.25
CA LEU A 117 -5.59 0.33 5.77
C LEU A 117 -6.82 -0.52 6.06
N LEU A 118 -6.78 -1.83 5.76
CA LEU A 118 -7.92 -2.73 6.04
C LEU A 118 -8.25 -2.89 7.53
N LYS A 119 -7.30 -2.68 8.43
CA LYS A 119 -7.55 -2.71 9.88
C LYS A 119 -8.26 -1.44 10.39
N ASP A 120 -7.98 -0.31 9.75
CA ASP A 120 -8.48 1.00 10.16
C ASP A 120 -9.80 1.37 9.46
N ASP A 121 -10.12 0.73 8.33
CA ASP A 121 -11.18 1.16 7.42
C ASP A 121 -12.52 0.45 7.64
N ASN A 122 -13.52 1.23 8.11
CA ASN A 122 -14.95 0.85 8.15
C ASN A 122 -15.69 1.26 6.86
N ALA A 123 -15.01 1.83 5.85
CA ALA A 123 -15.65 2.28 4.62
C ALA A 123 -15.72 1.16 3.54
N ALA A 124 -16.92 0.61 3.34
CA ALA A 124 -17.17 -0.51 2.43
C ALA A 124 -16.75 -0.27 0.96
N THR A 125 -16.70 0.98 0.49
CA THR A 125 -16.43 1.31 -0.92
C THR A 125 -14.95 1.21 -1.30
N SER A 126 -14.03 1.58 -0.40
CA SER A 126 -12.59 1.46 -0.64
C SER A 126 -12.06 0.06 -0.33
N HIS A 127 -12.81 -0.71 0.46
CA HIS A 127 -12.44 -2.05 0.89
C HIS A 127 -12.15 -3.01 -0.29
N SER A 128 -13.01 -3.04 -1.32
CA SER A 128 -12.83 -3.95 -2.46
C SER A 128 -11.58 -3.62 -3.29
N ILE A 129 -11.31 -2.33 -3.50
CA ILE A 129 -10.13 -1.85 -4.24
C ILE A 129 -8.85 -2.22 -3.47
N ILE A 130 -8.82 -1.98 -2.15
CA ILE A 130 -7.68 -2.30 -1.30
C ILE A 130 -7.45 -3.82 -1.27
N VAL A 131 -8.51 -4.62 -1.17
CA VAL A 131 -8.42 -6.09 -1.21
C VAL A 131 -7.83 -6.57 -2.53
N ASN A 132 -8.27 -6.03 -3.67
CA ASN A 132 -7.73 -6.39 -4.98
C ASN A 132 -6.24 -6.04 -5.09
N GLN A 133 -5.86 -4.82 -4.68
CA GLN A 133 -4.45 -4.40 -4.67
C GLN A 133 -3.59 -5.25 -3.72
N LEU A 134 -4.16 -5.68 -2.59
CA LEU A 134 -3.48 -6.54 -1.63
C LEU A 134 -3.27 -7.94 -2.19
N ILE A 135 -4.26 -8.49 -2.90
CA ILE A 135 -4.15 -9.78 -3.60
C ILE A 135 -3.04 -9.72 -4.65
N GLU A 136 -3.02 -8.67 -5.48
CA GLU A 136 -1.95 -8.45 -6.47
C GLU A 136 -0.57 -8.33 -5.79
N GLY A 137 -0.50 -7.59 -4.67
CA GLY A 137 0.72 -7.46 -3.89
C GLY A 137 1.24 -8.80 -3.35
N TYR A 138 0.34 -9.68 -2.88
CA TYR A 138 0.69 -11.04 -2.47
C TYR A 138 1.23 -11.87 -3.63
N ASP A 139 0.64 -11.78 -4.81
CA ASP A 139 1.10 -12.53 -5.98
C ASP A 139 2.50 -12.07 -6.42
N LEU A 140 2.74 -10.75 -6.46
CA LEU A 140 4.06 -10.20 -6.78
C LEU A 140 5.13 -10.60 -5.76
N LEU A 141 4.80 -10.54 -4.46
CA LEU A 141 5.76 -10.92 -3.42
C LEU A 141 6.00 -12.43 -3.39
N LYS A 142 4.97 -13.23 -3.70
CA LYS A 142 5.10 -14.68 -3.89
C LYS A 142 6.08 -14.99 -5.03
N GLU A 143 5.88 -14.39 -6.20
CA GLU A 143 6.79 -14.53 -7.35
C GLU A 143 8.22 -14.14 -6.97
N CYS A 144 8.39 -13.02 -6.23
CA CYS A 144 9.69 -12.58 -5.73
C CYS A 144 10.34 -13.65 -4.81
N PHE A 145 9.58 -14.30 -3.94
CA PHE A 145 10.11 -15.35 -3.07
C PHE A 145 10.44 -16.65 -3.80
N GLU A 146 9.71 -16.99 -4.86
CA GLU A 146 10.04 -18.12 -5.74
C GLU A 146 11.40 -17.87 -6.42
N LEU A 147 11.61 -16.67 -6.96
CA LEU A 147 12.86 -16.27 -7.61
C LEU A 147 14.05 -16.19 -6.63
N LEU A 148 13.79 -15.88 -5.36
CA LEU A 148 14.80 -15.89 -4.29
C LEU A 148 15.04 -17.29 -3.67
N GLY A 149 14.30 -18.31 -4.07
CA GLY A 149 14.42 -19.66 -3.49
C GLY A 149 13.96 -19.75 -2.04
N LYS A 150 12.93 -18.99 -1.64
CA LYS A 150 12.37 -18.95 -0.27
C LYS A 150 10.98 -19.63 -0.19
N PRO A 151 10.86 -20.96 -0.37
CA PRO A 151 9.56 -21.64 -0.51
C PRO A 151 8.66 -21.57 0.73
N HIS A 152 9.24 -21.46 1.93
CA HIS A 152 8.48 -21.29 3.16
C HIS A 152 7.74 -19.94 3.20
N MET A 153 8.29 -18.89 2.57
CA MET A 153 7.65 -17.57 2.50
C MET A 153 6.54 -17.54 1.45
N VAL A 154 6.70 -18.28 0.34
CA VAL A 154 5.65 -18.49 -0.68
C VAL A 154 4.38 -19.03 -0.02
N GLN A 155 4.50 -20.12 0.74
CA GLN A 155 3.36 -20.71 1.47
C GLN A 155 2.75 -19.71 2.47
N GLY A 156 3.58 -18.92 3.14
CA GLY A 156 3.13 -17.83 4.01
C GLY A 156 2.26 -16.81 3.29
N MET A 157 2.63 -16.41 2.06
CA MET A 157 1.84 -15.46 1.26
C MET A 157 0.53 -16.06 0.79
N GLU A 158 0.51 -17.33 0.36
CA GLU A 158 -0.72 -18.01 -0.05
C GLU A 158 -1.74 -18.12 1.09
N ASN A 159 -1.26 -18.44 2.30
CA ASN A 159 -2.10 -18.50 3.49
C ASN A 159 -2.71 -17.13 3.84
N ARG A 160 -1.95 -16.04 3.65
CA ARG A 160 -2.43 -14.67 3.88
C ARG A 160 -3.44 -14.25 2.80
N LYS A 161 -3.14 -14.52 1.53
CA LYS A 161 -4.03 -14.24 0.40
C LYS A 161 -5.39 -14.94 0.55
N ARG A 162 -5.41 -16.18 1.04
CA ARG A 162 -6.65 -16.96 1.24
C ARG A 162 -7.67 -16.24 2.14
N LYS A 163 -7.22 -15.48 3.14
CA LYS A 163 -8.09 -14.69 4.04
C LYS A 163 -8.97 -13.68 3.31
N TYR A 164 -8.56 -13.27 2.11
CA TYR A 164 -9.22 -12.24 1.32
C TYR A 164 -9.86 -12.78 0.02
N THR A 165 -9.65 -14.07 -0.29
CA THR A 165 -10.09 -14.67 -1.57
C THR A 165 -11.20 -15.71 -1.39
N THR A 166 -11.38 -16.28 -0.19
CA THR A 166 -12.40 -17.30 0.05
C THR A 166 -13.68 -16.65 0.60
N PRO A 167 -14.85 -16.81 -0.04
CA PRO A 167 -16.12 -16.50 0.61
C PRO A 167 -16.25 -17.37 1.85
N ALA A 168 -16.66 -16.80 2.98
CA ALA A 168 -16.89 -17.53 4.21
C ALA A 168 -17.70 -18.81 3.90
N PRO A 169 -17.32 -20.00 4.43
CA PRO A 169 -18.15 -21.17 4.27
C PRO A 169 -19.53 -20.84 4.82
N ALA A 170 -20.56 -21.01 3.99
CA ALA A 170 -21.95 -20.87 4.40
C ALA A 170 -22.17 -21.73 5.66
N PRO A 171 -22.90 -21.25 6.67
CA PRO A 171 -23.15 -22.04 7.88
C PRO A 171 -23.86 -23.32 7.44
N THR A 172 -23.15 -24.44 7.57
CA THR A 172 -23.70 -25.78 7.34
C THR A 172 -24.91 -25.93 8.24
N GLN A 173 -26.11 -25.83 7.66
CA GLN A 173 -27.33 -26.23 8.34
C GLN A 173 -27.16 -27.71 8.68
N ALA A 174 -26.98 -28.00 9.96
CA ALA A 174 -27.00 -29.35 10.48
C ALA A 174 -28.40 -29.93 10.20
N THR A 175 -28.52 -30.74 9.15
CA THR A 175 -29.71 -31.55 8.91
C THR A 175 -29.77 -32.62 10.00
N ALA A 176 -30.62 -32.38 10.99
CA ALA A 176 -30.99 -33.37 12.00
C ALA A 176 -31.86 -34.46 11.35
N SER A 177 -31.23 -35.52 10.85
CA SER A 177 -31.92 -36.77 10.52
C SER A 177 -32.13 -37.55 11.82
N LYS A 178 -33.31 -37.39 12.42
CA LYS A 178 -33.77 -38.22 13.54
C LYS A 178 -34.51 -39.42 12.96
N ASP A 179 -33.77 -40.47 12.67
CA ASP A 179 -34.32 -41.78 12.33
C ASP A 179 -34.91 -42.41 13.61
N LYS A 180 -36.23 -42.54 13.65
CA LYS A 180 -36.96 -43.31 14.66
C LYS A 180 -37.68 -44.43 13.91
N SER A 181 -37.00 -45.54 13.75
CA SER A 181 -37.64 -46.83 13.47
C SER A 181 -38.29 -47.37 14.74
N SER A 182 -39.60 -47.67 14.64
CA SER A 182 -40.30 -48.87 15.17
C SER A 182 -41.73 -48.54 15.59
N PRO A 183 -42.71 -49.30 15.07
CA PRO A 183 -43.71 -49.97 15.89
C PRO A 183 -43.40 -51.46 16.06
#